data_AF-A0A2W4LEL8-F1
#
_entry.id   AF-A0A2W4LEL8-F1
#
_cell.length_a   1.000
_cell.length_b   1.000
_cell.length_c   1.000
_cell.angle_alpha   90.00
_cell.angle_beta   90.00
_cell.angle_gamma   90.00
#
_symmetry.space_group_name_H-M   'P 1'
#
loop_
_entity.id
_entity.type
_entity.pdbx_description
1 polymer ?
#
loop_
_entity_poly.entity_id
_entity_poly.type
_entity_poly.pdbx_seq_one_letter_code
_entity_poly.pdbx_strand_id
1 'polypeptide(L)'
;MAPAPLLLLLIATASAALAHMLWGRKWLQLPIFWLAAAAGCLVVYALQLRLPFEFVSPAGVPVLEAVLAAWLLLIGVSRLRV
;
A
#
# COMPACT_ATOMS: atom_id res chain seq x y z
N MET A 1 4.16 -16.79 -13.91
CA MET A 1 3.49 -15.55 -13.44
C MET A 1 4.53 -14.67 -12.77
N ALA A 2 4.55 -13.37 -13.04
CA ALA A 2 5.50 -12.48 -12.36
C ALA A 2 5.17 -12.43 -10.86
N PRO A 3 6.14 -12.63 -9.95
CA PRO A 3 5.88 -12.64 -8.50
C PRO A 3 5.53 -11.26 -7.93
N ALA A 4 5.94 -10.18 -8.61
CA ALA A 4 5.70 -8.80 -8.19
C ALA A 4 4.23 -8.41 -7.97
N PRO A 5 3.29 -8.59 -8.93
CA PRO A 5 1.88 -8.21 -8.76
C PRO A 5 1.19 -8.93 -7.59
N LEU A 6 1.53 -10.20 -7.36
CA LEU A 6 0.99 -10.96 -6.25
C LEU A 6 1.48 -10.42 -4.90
N LEU A 7 2.76 -10.04 -4.84
CA LEU A 7 3.38 -9.44 -3.66
C LEU A 7 2.81 -8.04 -3.37
N LEU A 8 2.61 -7.21 -4.41
CA LEU A 8 1.95 -5.90 -4.29
C LEU A 8 0.50 -6.05 -3.80
N LEU A 9 -0.24 -7.04 -4.32
CA LEU A 9 -1.61 -7.32 -3.89
C LEU A 9 -1.66 -7.73 -2.40
N LEU A 10 -0.73 -8.58 -1.96
CA LEU A 10 -0.60 -8.97 -0.55
C LEU A 10 -0.30 -7.78 0.35
N ILE A 11 0.65 -6.92 -0.03
CA ILE A 11 0.98 -5.72 0.74
C ILE A 11 -0.22 -4.78 0.83
N ALA A 12 -0.88 -4.53 -0.30
CA ALA A 12 -2.03 -3.64 -0.36
C ALA A 12 -3.21 -4.17 0.48
N THR A 13 -3.53 -5.45 0.36
CA THR A 13 -4.60 -6.09 1.14
C THR A 13 -4.30 -6.10 2.64
N ALA A 14 -3.09 -6.49 3.04
CA ALA A 14 -2.68 -6.47 4.45
C ALA A 14 -2.72 -5.06 5.03
N SER A 15 -2.17 -4.07 4.32
CA SER A 15 -2.15 -2.67 4.77
C SER A 15 -3.56 -2.08 4.86
N ALA A 16 -4.42 -2.37 3.88
CA ALA A 16 -5.80 -1.91 3.88
C ALA A 16 -6.63 -2.54 5.01
N ALA A 17 -6.43 -3.84 5.28
CA ALA A 17 -7.08 -4.52 6.40
C ALA A 17 -6.66 -3.93 7.75
N LEU A 18 -5.36 -3.67 7.93
CA LEU A 18 -4.83 -3.01 9.13
C LEU A 18 -5.39 -1.58 9.27
N ALA A 19 -5.40 -0.79 8.20
CA ALA A 19 -5.98 0.56 8.24
C ALA A 19 -7.48 0.54 8.54
N HIS A 20 -8.21 -0.43 8.00
CA HIS A 20 -9.62 -0.61 8.33
C HIS A 20 -9.82 -1.00 9.80
N MET A 21 -8.96 -1.85 10.35
CA MET A 21 -9.01 -2.19 11.78
C MET A 21 -8.74 -0.98 12.68
N LEU A 22 -7.85 -0.07 12.28
CA LEU A 22 -7.47 1.11 13.07
C LEU A 22 -8.46 2.29 12.94
N TRP A 23 -8.99 2.54 11.74
CA TRP A 23 -9.79 3.74 11.44
C TRP A 23 -11.16 3.45 10.85
N GLY A 24 -11.45 2.20 10.48
CA GLY A 24 -12.68 1.81 9.82
C GLY A 24 -13.90 1.92 10.75
N ARG A 25 -14.94 2.58 10.27
CA ARG A 25 -16.26 2.66 10.91
C ARG A 25 -17.37 2.03 10.08
N LYS A 26 -17.19 1.99 8.75
CA LYS A 26 -18.16 1.44 7.80
C LYS A 26 -17.48 0.44 6.89
N TRP A 27 -18.13 -0.67 6.60
CA TRP A 27 -17.64 -1.68 5.65
C TRP A 27 -17.30 -1.09 4.27
N LEU A 28 -18.02 -0.04 3.84
CA LEU A 28 -17.75 0.69 2.59
C LEU A 28 -16.38 1.40 2.55
N GLN A 29 -15.72 1.62 3.70
CA GLN A 29 -14.39 2.22 3.73
C GLN A 29 -13.29 1.23 3.36
N LEU A 30 -13.55 -0.07 3.46
CA LEU A 30 -12.60 -1.13 3.13
C LEU A 30 -12.13 -1.07 1.65
N PRO A 31 -13.00 -0.96 0.63
CA PRO A 31 -12.55 -0.79 -0.75
C PRO A 31 -11.80 0.52 -0.98
N ILE A 32 -12.15 1.59 -0.25
CA ILE A 32 -11.46 2.88 -0.37
C ILE A 32 -10.02 2.76 0.18
N PHE A 33 -9.85 2.17 1.36
CA PHE A 33 -8.53 1.89 1.93
C PHE A 33 -7.72 0.93 1.05
N TRP A 34 -8.37 -0.07 0.46
CA TRP A 34 -7.72 -0.98 -0.46
C TRP A 34 -7.19 -0.26 -1.71
N LEU A 35 -8.01 0.60 -2.34
CA LEU A 35 -7.60 1.40 -3.49
C LEU A 35 -6.45 2.35 -3.13
N ALA A 36 -6.49 2.99 -1.96
CA ALA A 36 -5.42 3.87 -1.51
C ALA A 36 -4.10 3.11 -1.29
N ALA A 37 -4.15 1.95 -0.63
CA ALA A 37 -2.97 1.11 -0.41
C ALA A 37 -2.38 0.58 -1.73
N ALA A 38 -3.25 0.12 -2.64
CA ALA A 38 -2.85 -0.35 -3.96
C ALA A 38 -2.22 0.75 -4.80
N ALA A 39 -2.80 1.96 -4.79
CA ALA A 39 -2.25 3.12 -5.48
C ALA A 39 -0.84 3.47 -4.97
N GLY A 40 -0.63 3.49 -3.65
CA GLY A 40 0.68 3.78 -3.05
C GLY A 40 1.73 2.76 -3.47
N CYS A 41 1.39 1.47 -3.43
CA CYS A 41 2.28 0.40 -3.88
C CYS A 41 2.60 0.49 -5.37
N LEU A 42 1.59 0.77 -6.21
CA LEU A 42 1.76 0.89 -7.67
C LEU A 42 2.62 2.09 -8.05
N VAL A 43 2.44 3.24 -7.40
CA VAL A 43 3.25 4.44 -7.67
C VAL A 43 4.73 4.16 -7.43
N VAL A 44 5.06 3.56 -6.29
CA VAL A 44 6.46 3.21 -5.97
C VAL A 44 7.02 2.21 -6.96
N TYR A 45 6.27 1.14 -7.27
CA TYR A 45 6.71 0.10 -8.17
C TYR A 45 6.89 0.61 -9.61
N ALA A 46 5.95 1.39 -10.13
CA ALA A 46 5.97 1.91 -11.49
C ALA A 46 7.07 2.96 -11.70
N LEU A 47 7.28 3.82 -10.70
CA LEU A 47 8.30 4.87 -10.74
C LEU A 47 9.68 4.39 -10.28
N GLN A 48 9.81 3.12 -9.86
CA GLN A 48 11.02 2.56 -9.25
C GLN A 48 11.57 3.46 -8.13
N LEU A 49 10.68 4.03 -7.32
CA LEU A 49 11.08 4.86 -6.18
C LEU A 49 11.79 3.98 -5.17
N ARG A 50 13.06 4.30 -4.93
CA ARG A 50 13.92 3.62 -3.97
C ARG A 50 14.48 4.65 -3.02
N LEU A 51 14.45 4.34 -1.74
CA LEU A 51 15.20 5.10 -0.76
C LEU A 51 16.70 4.91 -1.03
N PRO A 52 17.58 5.84 -0.62
CA PRO A 52 19.02 5.74 -0.83
C PRO A 52 19.70 4.61 -0.02
N PHE A 53 18.91 3.77 0.65
CA PHE A 53 19.37 2.64 1.44
C PHE A 53 19.17 1.35 0.64
N GLU A 54 20.20 0.52 0.55
CA GLU A 54 20.11 -0.77 -0.14
C GLU A 54 19.35 -1.79 0.72
N PHE A 55 18.03 -1.78 0.61
CA PHE A 55 17.18 -2.82 1.17
C PHE A 55 16.94 -3.94 0.15
N VAL A 56 16.88 -5.18 0.64
CA VAL A 56 16.56 -6.36 -0.17
C VAL A 56 15.20 -6.16 -0.85
N SER A 57 15.17 -6.26 -2.19
CA SER A 57 13.97 -6.08 -3.01
C SER A 57 13.47 -7.43 -3.54
N PRO A 58 12.66 -8.19 -2.78
CA PRO A 58 12.11 -9.46 -3.23
C PRO A 58 11.28 -9.24 -4.51
N ALA A 59 11.49 -10.09 -5.51
CA ALA A 59 10.80 -9.99 -6.80
C ALA A 59 10.96 -8.61 -7.51
N GLY A 60 12.01 -7.84 -7.16
CA GLY A 60 12.23 -6.49 -7.68
C GLY A 60 11.30 -5.42 -7.07
N VAL A 61 10.49 -5.78 -6.07
CA VAL A 61 9.56 -4.86 -5.39
C VAL A 61 10.27 -4.19 -4.21
N PRO A 62 10.36 -2.84 -4.18
CA PRO A 62 10.83 -2.09 -3.02
C PRO A 62 9.75 -2.12 -1.92
N VAL A 63 9.75 -3.19 -1.11
CA VAL A 63 8.68 -3.50 -0.15
C VAL A 63 8.49 -2.40 0.88
N LEU A 64 9.58 -1.89 1.44
CA LEU A 64 9.53 -0.86 2.48
C LEU A 64 8.88 0.41 1.93
N GLU A 65 9.33 0.87 0.77
CA GLU A 65 8.82 2.06 0.10
C GLU A 65 7.36 1.89 -0.30
N ALA A 66 6.99 0.72 -0.82
CA ALA A 66 5.60 0.41 -1.16
C ALA A 66 4.68 0.46 0.06
N VAL A 67 5.11 -0.13 1.19
CA VAL A 67 4.38 -0.06 2.47
C VAL A 67 4.28 1.39 2.94
N LEU A 68 5.40 2.14 2.96
CA LEU A 68 5.40 3.54 3.40
C LEU A 68 4.46 4.39 2.56
N ALA A 69 4.51 4.28 1.24
CA ALA A 69 3.61 5.00 0.34
C ALA A 69 2.14 4.61 0.54
N ALA A 70 1.85 3.31 0.71
CA ALA A 70 0.51 2.84 1.03
C ALA A 70 -0.03 3.47 2.32
N TRP A 71 0.77 3.48 3.40
CA TRP A 71 0.37 4.07 4.68
C TRP A 71 0.22 5.59 4.61
N LEU A 72 1.07 6.30 3.86
CA LEU A 72 0.90 7.74 3.64
C LEU A 72 -0.46 8.06 3.01
N LEU A 73 -0.85 7.32 1.97
CA LEU A 73 -2.16 7.49 1.34
C LEU A 73 -3.31 7.06 2.26
N LEU A 74 -3.16 5.96 2.98
CA LEU A 74 -4.16 5.49 3.95
C LEU A 74 -4.41 6.53 5.06
N ILE A 75 -3.34 7.13 5.59
CA ILE A 75 -3.45 8.22 6.57
C ILE A 75 -4.19 9.40 5.93
N GLY A 76 -3.83 9.82 4.72
CA GLY A 76 -4.54 10.89 4.01
C GLY A 76 -6.04 10.60 3.85
N VAL A 77 -6.37 9.40 3.37
CA VAL A 77 -7.75 8.97 3.12
C VAL A 77 -8.53 8.79 4.42
N SER A 78 -7.92 8.29 5.49
CA SER A 78 -8.58 8.15 6.81
C SER A 78 -9.04 9.48 7.41
N ARG A 79 -8.43 10.60 6.97
CA ARG A 79 -8.79 11.95 7.41
C ARG A 79 -9.87 12.59 6.53
N LEU A 80 -10.11 12.07 5.33
CA LEU A 80 -11.22 12.51 4.50
C LEU A 80 -12.52 12.03 5.16
N ARG A 81 -13.30 12.96 5.70
CA ARG A 81 -14.66 12.70 6.19
C ARG A 81 -15.58 12.45 5.00
N VAL A 82 -15.57 11.23 4.47
CA VAL A 82 -16.54 10.72 3.48
C VAL A 82 -17.58 9.86 4.17
#